data_AF-A0A2A2UWX1-F1
#
_entry.id   AF-A0A2A2UWX1-F1
#
_cell.length_a   1.000
_cell.length_b   1.000
_cell.length_c   1.000
_cell.angle_alpha   90.00
_cell.angle_beta   90.00
_cell.angle_gamma   90.00
#
_symmetry.space_group_name_H-M   'P 1'
#
loop_
_entity.id
_entity.type
_entity.pdbx_description
1 polymer ?
#
loop_
_entity_poly.entity_id
_entity_poly.type
_entity_poly.pdbx_seq_one_letter_code
_entity_poly.pdbx_strand_id
1 'polypeptide(L)'
;MRSYNENIIDHIAKLEDAEKALAFKAHLARRELGAEYKNITPKALREYIYEVNMGRYGDPLGPSVYLLIERGKTYKEIIWSSSKPNPDVNKLLSGFNKWLESKPDSYIKTLMDE
;
A
#
# COMPACT_ATOMS: atom_id res chain seq x y z
N MET A 1 36.98 -19.55 -19.37
CA MET A 1 35.71 -19.96 -18.71
C MET A 1 35.47 -19.24 -17.38
N ARG A 2 36.42 -19.19 -16.43
CA ARG A 2 36.23 -18.50 -15.13
C ARG A 2 35.83 -17.02 -15.25
N SER A 3 36.55 -16.26 -16.07
CA SER A 3 36.28 -14.82 -16.30
C SER A 3 34.94 -14.52 -16.99
N TYR A 4 34.42 -15.42 -17.84
CA TYR A 4 33.10 -15.22 -18.47
C TYR A 4 31.97 -15.39 -17.47
N ASN A 5 32.10 -16.36 -16.55
CA ASN A 5 31.11 -16.62 -15.52
C ASN A 5 31.09 -15.52 -14.45
N GLU A 6 32.25 -14.94 -14.10
CA GLU A 6 32.32 -13.80 -13.17
C GLU A 6 31.60 -12.55 -13.72
N ASN A 7 31.75 -12.26 -15.02
CA ASN A 7 31.04 -11.15 -15.67
C ASN A 7 29.50 -11.36 -15.70
N ILE A 8 29.04 -12.60 -15.86
CA ILE A 8 27.59 -12.91 -15.84
C ILE A 8 27.01 -12.70 -14.44
N ILE A 9 27.73 -13.13 -13.39
CA ILE A 9 27.26 -12.99 -12.01
C ILE A 9 27.13 -11.51 -11.62
N ASP A 10 28.13 -10.67 -11.96
CA ASP A 10 28.07 -9.23 -11.71
C ASP A 10 26.90 -8.56 -12.47
N HIS A 11 26.64 -8.99 -13.72
CA HIS A 11 25.50 -8.49 -14.47
C HIS A 11 24.16 -8.87 -13.83
N ILE A 12 23.99 -10.13 -13.39
CA ILE A 12 22.77 -10.60 -12.72
C ILE A 12 22.55 -9.83 -11.42
N ALA A 13 23.59 -9.65 -10.60
CA ALA A 13 23.49 -8.88 -9.36
C ALA A 13 23.04 -7.43 -9.60
N LYS A 14 23.60 -6.76 -10.63
CA LYS A 14 23.17 -5.41 -11.02
C LYS A 14 21.71 -5.33 -11.47
N LEU A 15 21.22 -6.34 -12.19
CA LEU A 15 19.82 -6.41 -12.59
C LEU A 15 18.90 -6.58 -11.37
N GLU A 16 19.28 -7.43 -10.41
CA GLU A 16 18.52 -7.60 -9.17
C GLU A 16 18.47 -6.31 -8.35
N ASP A 17 19.59 -5.59 -8.23
CA ASP A 17 19.65 -4.30 -7.55
C ASP A 17 18.77 -3.24 -8.23
N ALA A 18 18.76 -3.21 -9.56
CA ALA A 18 17.90 -2.30 -10.32
C ALA A 18 16.41 -2.61 -10.13
N GLU A 19 16.04 -3.90 -10.13
CA GLU A 19 14.65 -4.33 -9.91
C GLU A 19 14.18 -3.99 -8.49
N LYS A 20 15.03 -4.22 -7.49
CA LYS A 20 14.79 -3.81 -6.10
C LYS A 20 14.58 -2.30 -6.00
N ALA A 21 15.47 -1.49 -6.58
CA ALA A 21 15.35 -0.04 -6.54
C ALA A 21 14.03 0.44 -7.18
N LEU A 22 13.63 -0.16 -8.31
CA LEU A 22 12.38 0.16 -8.98
C LEU A 22 11.16 -0.23 -8.11
N ALA A 23 11.17 -1.39 -7.45
CA ALA A 23 10.10 -1.80 -6.55
C ALA A 23 9.90 -0.83 -5.39
N PHE A 24 10.99 -0.37 -4.78
CA PHE A 24 10.94 0.62 -3.69
C PHE A 24 10.39 1.96 -4.19
N LYS A 25 10.89 2.44 -5.34
CA LYS A 25 10.43 3.72 -5.92
C LYS A 25 8.96 3.67 -6.33
N ALA A 26 8.52 2.59 -7.00
CA ALA A 26 7.14 2.42 -7.42
C ALA A 26 6.19 2.34 -6.22
N HIS A 27 6.58 1.61 -5.16
CA HIS A 27 5.76 1.49 -3.96
C HIS A 27 5.69 2.80 -3.18
N LEU A 28 6.80 3.56 -3.11
CA LEU A 28 6.82 4.89 -2.50
C LEU A 28 5.86 5.84 -3.23
N ALA A 29 5.99 5.97 -4.56
CA ALA A 29 5.12 6.83 -5.36
C ALA A 29 3.63 6.44 -5.21
N ARG A 30 3.32 5.14 -5.16
CA ARG A 30 1.97 4.67 -4.85
C ARG A 30 1.49 5.15 -3.47
N ARG A 31 2.34 5.05 -2.46
CA ARG A 31 1.97 5.45 -1.08
C ARG A 31 1.74 6.95 -0.98
N GLU A 32 2.56 7.76 -1.66
CA GLU A 32 2.41 9.21 -1.76
C GLU A 32 1.07 9.59 -2.39
N LEU A 33 0.75 9.04 -3.57
CA LEU A 33 -0.58 9.20 -4.18
C LEU A 33 -1.69 8.72 -3.23
N GLY A 34 -1.48 7.59 -2.58
CA GLY A 34 -2.42 7.05 -1.60
C GLY A 34 -2.65 7.95 -0.39
N ALA A 35 -1.70 8.81 -0.01
CA ALA A 35 -1.86 9.81 1.04
C ALA A 35 -2.63 11.04 0.51
N GLU A 36 -2.28 11.53 -0.69
CA GLU A 36 -2.98 12.64 -1.34
C GLU A 36 -4.48 12.38 -1.50
N TYR A 37 -4.86 11.22 -2.06
CA TYR A 37 -6.27 10.87 -2.24
C TYR A 37 -7.01 10.68 -0.92
N LYS A 38 -6.34 10.20 0.14
CA LYS A 38 -6.97 10.09 1.46
C LYS A 38 -7.20 11.46 2.07
N ASN A 39 -6.27 12.40 1.92
CA ASN A 39 -6.46 13.77 2.45
C ASN A 39 -7.70 14.46 1.88
N ILE A 40 -8.08 14.17 0.63
CA ILE A 40 -9.31 14.71 0.02
C ILE A 40 -10.54 13.80 0.18
N THR A 41 -10.38 12.62 0.77
CA THR A 41 -11.50 11.70 1.06
C THR A 41 -12.29 12.24 2.26
N PRO A 42 -13.64 12.24 2.22
CA PRO A 42 -14.46 12.65 3.37
C PRO A 42 -14.02 11.96 4.67
N LYS A 43 -13.91 12.73 5.76
CA LYS A 43 -13.33 12.24 7.03
C LYS A 43 -13.86 10.88 7.47
N ALA A 44 -15.18 10.69 7.47
CA ALA A 44 -15.79 9.44 7.88
C ALA A 44 -15.26 8.23 7.10
N LEU A 45 -15.15 8.35 5.77
CA LEU A 45 -14.61 7.30 4.91
C LEU A 45 -13.09 7.13 5.10
N ARG A 46 -12.35 8.23 5.27
CA ARG A 46 -10.90 8.20 5.54
C ARG A 46 -10.59 7.45 6.83
N GLU A 47 -11.27 7.77 7.93
CA GLU A 47 -11.08 7.13 9.23
C GLU A 47 -11.41 5.62 9.17
N TYR A 48 -12.48 5.26 8.47
CA TYR A 48 -12.79 3.85 8.22
C TYR A 48 -11.67 3.12 7.47
N ILE A 49 -11.15 3.73 6.38
CA ILE A 49 -10.05 3.15 5.60
C ILE A 49 -8.80 3.01 6.46
N TYR A 50 -8.50 3.99 7.32
CA TYR A 50 -7.39 3.92 8.27
C TYR A 50 -7.56 2.78 9.27
N GLU A 51 -8.74 2.61 9.87
CA GLU A 51 -9.00 1.51 10.80
C GLU A 51 -8.85 0.13 10.12
N VAL A 52 -9.38 -0.02 8.89
CA VAL A 52 -9.22 -1.25 8.10
C VAL A 52 -7.76 -1.53 7.77
N ASN A 53 -7.00 -0.52 7.34
CA ASN A 53 -5.59 -0.68 6.98
C ASN A 53 -4.72 -0.98 8.20
N MET A 54 -4.99 -0.31 9.33
CA MET A 54 -4.34 -0.60 10.60
C MET A 54 -4.56 -2.05 11.02
N GLY A 55 -5.78 -2.57 10.95
CA GLY A 55 -6.06 -3.97 11.28
C GLY A 55 -5.38 -4.99 10.35
N ARG A 56 -5.20 -4.66 9.07
CA ARG A 56 -4.60 -5.59 8.07
C ARG A 56 -3.07 -5.53 8.01
N TYR A 57 -2.50 -4.36 8.25
CA TYR A 57 -1.10 -4.07 7.94
C TYR A 57 -0.34 -3.40 9.08
N GLY A 58 -1.02 -2.91 10.12
CA GLY A 58 -0.40 -2.10 11.17
C GLY A 58 0.00 -0.69 10.72
N ASP A 59 -0.52 -0.23 9.58
CA ASP A 59 -0.16 1.06 8.96
C ASP A 59 -1.42 1.65 8.28
N PRO A 60 -1.78 2.91 8.55
CA PRO A 60 -3.03 3.51 8.05
C PRO A 60 -3.00 3.74 6.53
N LEU A 61 -1.83 3.89 5.93
CA LEU A 61 -1.68 4.05 4.48
C LEU A 61 -1.64 2.71 3.73
N GLY A 62 -1.60 1.58 4.45
CA GLY A 62 -1.51 0.24 3.89
C GLY A 62 -0.11 -0.37 4.07
N PRO A 63 0.22 -1.49 3.40
CA PRO A 63 1.48 -2.19 3.64
C PRO A 63 2.71 -1.36 3.27
N SER A 64 3.79 -1.50 4.03
CA SER A 64 5.12 -1.03 3.63
C SER A 64 5.72 -1.97 2.58
N VAL A 65 6.73 -1.50 1.83
CA VAL A 65 7.45 -2.36 0.89
C VAL A 65 8.13 -3.52 1.62
N TYR A 66 8.64 -3.29 2.83
CA TYR A 66 9.24 -4.32 3.67
C TYR A 66 8.22 -5.38 4.10
N LEU A 67 7.01 -4.99 4.51
CA LEU A 67 5.95 -5.94 4.87
C LEU A 67 5.53 -6.79 3.67
N LEU A 68 5.53 -6.23 2.46
CA LEU A 68 5.26 -7.00 1.24
C LEU A 68 6.34 -8.05 0.98
N ILE A 69 7.62 -7.67 1.11
CA ILE A 69 8.76 -8.58 0.97
C ILE A 69 8.71 -9.68 2.04
N GLU A 70 8.45 -9.32 3.29
CA GLU A 70 8.29 -10.27 4.41
C GLU A 70 7.16 -11.27 4.17
N ARG A 71 6.07 -10.83 3.53
CA ARG A 71 4.96 -11.69 3.09
C ARG A 71 5.26 -12.47 1.79
N GLY A 72 6.49 -12.47 1.32
CA GLY A 72 6.96 -13.28 0.19
C GLY A 72 6.70 -12.68 -1.19
N LYS A 73 6.36 -11.38 -1.29
CA LYS A 73 6.22 -10.73 -2.60
C LYS A 73 7.57 -10.50 -3.26
N THR A 74 7.66 -10.85 -4.54
CA THR A 74 8.81 -10.54 -5.38
C THR A 74 8.84 -9.05 -5.76
N TYR A 75 10.01 -8.52 -6.11
CA TYR A 75 10.13 -7.15 -6.58
C TYR A 75 9.26 -6.89 -7.84
N LYS A 76 9.20 -7.82 -8.78
CA LYS A 76 8.28 -7.74 -9.95
C LYS A 76 6.82 -7.61 -9.55
N GLU A 77 6.35 -8.41 -8.60
CA GLU A 77 4.97 -8.32 -8.12
C GLU A 77 4.69 -6.99 -7.41
N ILE A 78 5.66 -6.47 -6.67
CA ILE A 78 5.54 -5.15 -6.01
C ILE A 78 5.44 -4.05 -7.07
N ILE A 79 6.29 -4.06 -8.09
CA ILE A 79 6.23 -3.10 -9.21
C ILE A 79 4.86 -3.18 -9.90
N TRP A 80 4.45 -4.40 -10.27
CA TRP A 80 3.19 -4.63 -10.97
C TRP A 80 1.98 -4.17 -10.16
N SER A 81 1.87 -4.61 -8.91
CA SER A 81 0.76 -4.21 -8.04
C SER A 81 0.80 -2.72 -7.69
N SER A 82 1.99 -2.11 -7.66
CA SER A 82 2.11 -0.68 -7.39
C SER A 82 1.49 0.19 -8.47
N SER A 83 1.56 -0.28 -9.73
CA SER A 83 1.05 0.40 -10.92
C SER A 83 -0.48 0.37 -11.09
N LYS A 84 -1.22 -0.25 -10.16
CA LYS A 84 -2.67 -0.49 -10.31
C LYS A 84 -3.50 0.09 -9.17
N PRO A 85 -4.67 0.69 -9.41
CA PRO A 85 -5.57 1.10 -8.33
C PRO A 85 -6.10 -0.12 -7.57
N ASN A 86 -6.80 0.13 -6.45
CA ASN A 86 -7.56 -0.94 -5.79
C ASN A 86 -8.57 -1.55 -6.78
N PRO A 87 -8.52 -2.87 -7.05
CA PRO A 87 -9.39 -3.49 -8.05
C PRO A 87 -10.87 -3.52 -7.64
N ASP A 88 -11.18 -3.39 -6.34
CA ASP A 88 -12.55 -3.46 -5.84
C ASP A 88 -12.74 -2.54 -4.62
N VAL A 89 -13.17 -1.30 -4.90
CA VAL A 89 -13.46 -0.29 -3.88
C VAL A 89 -14.74 -0.65 -3.11
N ASN A 90 -15.74 -1.27 -3.76
CA ASN A 90 -16.99 -1.66 -3.09
C ASN A 90 -16.73 -2.71 -2.01
N LYS A 91 -15.87 -3.69 -2.28
CA LYS A 91 -15.43 -4.66 -1.28
C LYS A 91 -14.62 -4.03 -0.16
N LEU A 92 -13.81 -3.01 -0.43
CA LEU A 92 -13.13 -2.27 0.64
C LEU A 92 -14.14 -1.57 1.55
N LEU A 93 -15.18 -0.97 0.98
CA LEU A 93 -16.18 -0.17 1.69
C LEU A 93 -17.37 -0.98 2.23
N SER A 94 -17.42 -2.30 2.00
CA SER A 94 -18.59 -3.12 2.35
C SER A 94 -18.92 -3.15 3.84
N GLY A 95 -17.96 -2.83 4.71
CA GLY A 95 -18.16 -2.75 6.16
C GLY A 95 -18.45 -1.35 6.68
N PHE A 96 -18.49 -0.32 5.82
CA PHE A 96 -18.54 1.08 6.25
C PHE A 96 -19.79 1.41 7.07
N ASN A 97 -20.99 1.01 6.60
CA ASN A 97 -22.24 1.33 7.31
C ASN A 97 -22.26 0.72 8.72
N LYS A 98 -21.90 -0.55 8.85
CA LYS A 98 -21.82 -1.23 10.15
C LYS A 98 -20.77 -0.60 11.06
N TRP A 99 -19.64 -0.18 10.49
CA TRP A 99 -18.61 0.54 11.23
C TRP A 99 -19.16 1.87 11.76
N LEU A 100 -19.85 2.64 10.92
CA LEU A 100 -20.42 3.93 11.30
C LEU A 100 -21.49 3.78 12.40
N GLU A 101 -22.41 2.82 12.25
CA GLU A 101 -23.43 2.47 13.26
C GLU A 101 -22.83 2.03 14.60
N SER A 102 -21.61 1.49 14.59
CA SER A 102 -20.93 1.07 15.83
C SER A 102 -20.30 2.22 16.62
N LYS A 103 -20.20 3.42 16.02
CA LYS A 103 -19.57 4.57 16.68
C LYS A 103 -20.60 5.37 17.48
N PRO A 104 -20.24 5.94 18.64
CA PRO A 104 -21.12 6.85 19.37
C PRO A 104 -21.49 8.08 18.53
N ASP A 105 -22.72 8.60 18.69
CA ASP A 105 -23.18 9.82 18.01
C ASP A 105 -22.23 11.00 18.20
N SER A 106 -21.63 11.12 19.39
CA SER A 106 -20.64 12.16 19.69
C SER A 106 -19.41 12.07 18.78
N TYR A 107 -18.94 10.86 18.47
CA TYR A 107 -17.85 10.63 17.55
C TYR A 107 -18.28 10.90 16.11
N ILE A 108 -19.46 10.41 15.70
CA ILE A 108 -20.00 10.65 14.34
C ILE A 108 -20.09 12.14 14.05
N LYS A 109 -20.54 12.95 15.02
CA LYS A 109 -20.59 14.40 14.88
C LYS A 109 -19.21 14.99 14.53
N THR A 110 -18.14 14.53 15.18
CA THR A 110 -16.76 14.97 14.85
C THR A 110 -16.30 14.60 13.45
N LEU A 111 -16.94 13.63 12.79
CA LEU A 111 -16.62 13.22 11.42
C LEU A 111 -17.34 14.09 10.37
N MET A 112 -18.39 14.82 10.77
CA MET A 112 -19.26 15.59 9.87
C MET A 112 -18.99 17.11 9.94
N ASP A 113 -18.33 17.58 11.00
CA ASP A 113 -18.03 19.00 11.23
C ASP A 113 -16.76 19.50 10.46
N GLU A 114 -16.49 18.99 9.25
CA GLU A 114 -15.40 19.49 8.37
C GLU A 114 -15.79 20.73 7.56
#